data_AF-A0A2N7XSX7-F1
#
_entry.id   AF-A0A2N7XSX7-F1
#
_cell.length_a   1.000
_cell.length_b   1.000
_cell.length_c   1.000
_cell.angle_alpha   90.00
_cell.angle_beta   90.00
_cell.angle_gamma   90.00
#
_symmetry.space_group_name_H-M   'P 1'
#
loop_
_entity.id
_entity.type
_entity.pdbx_description
1 polymer ?
#
loop_
_entity_poly.entity_id
_entity_poly.type
_entity_poly.pdbx_seq_one_letter_code
_entity_poly.pdbx_strand_id
1 'polypeptide(L)'
;MEAARTLFSQLGVRRLAVMAGVALAVLAALAFVATRGSTSSMGFLFTDLDPAAAQSITEKLKAKGVEYRLSADGTSILAPQD
;
A
#
# COMPACT_ATOMS: atom_id res chain seq x y z
N MET A 1 24.46 -32.66 -6.04
CA MET A 1 25.05 -31.55 -5.26
C MET A 1 26.25 -30.88 -5.95
N GLU A 2 26.74 -31.40 -7.07
CA GLU A 2 27.92 -30.83 -7.76
C GLU A 2 27.60 -29.67 -8.71
N ALA A 3 26.42 -29.69 -9.35
CA ALA A 3 25.96 -28.63 -10.24
C ALA A 3 25.89 -27.24 -9.55
N ALA A 4 25.54 -27.21 -8.26
CA ALA A 4 25.53 -25.97 -7.48
C ALA A 4 26.94 -25.39 -7.31
N ARG A 5 27.97 -26.24 -7.19
CA ARG A 5 29.37 -25.80 -7.03
C ARG A 5 29.95 -25.28 -8.35
N THR A 6 29.60 -25.89 -9.49
CA THR A 6 30.03 -25.40 -10.82
C THR A 6 29.35 -24.09 -11.20
N LEU A 7 28.09 -23.89 -10.77
CA LEU A 7 27.42 -22.60 -10.94
C LEU A 7 28.11 -21.50 -10.10
N PHE A 8 28.45 -21.78 -8.84
CA PHE A 8 29.17 -20.83 -7.99
C PHE A 8 30.61 -20.53 -8.47
N SER A 9 31.31 -21.50 -9.07
CA SER A 9 32.66 -21.27 -9.60
C SER A 9 32.68 -20.58 -10.98
N GLN A 10 31.63 -20.72 -11.79
CA GLN A 10 31.49 -20.03 -13.09
C GLN A 10 30.87 -18.63 -12.95
N LEU A 11 30.11 -18.38 -11.89
CA LEU A 11 29.59 -17.06 -11.53
C LEU A 11 30.70 -16.30 -10.78
N GLY A 12 31.69 -15.79 -11.51
CA GLY A 12 32.73 -14.94 -10.93
C GLY A 12 32.12 -13.82 -10.07
N VAL A 13 32.82 -13.42 -9.01
CA VAL A 13 32.37 -12.47 -7.96
C VAL A 13 31.59 -11.27 -8.50
N ARG A 14 31.99 -10.75 -9.67
CA ARG A 14 31.30 -9.66 -10.38
C ARG A 14 29.84 -9.97 -10.74
N ARG A 15 29.54 -11.16 -11.27
CA ARG A 15 28.17 -11.57 -11.62
C ARG A 15 27.31 -11.77 -10.37
N LEU A 16 27.88 -12.35 -9.32
CA LEU A 16 27.20 -12.51 -8.03
C LEU A 16 26.83 -11.14 -7.43
N ALA A 17 27.77 -10.19 -7.46
CA ALA A 17 27.53 -8.82 -6.97
C ALA A 17 26.43 -8.10 -7.76
N VAL A 18 26.41 -8.25 -9.10
CA VAL A 18 25.35 -7.69 -9.95
C VAL A 18 23.99 -8.33 -9.62
N MET A 19 23.92 -9.65 -9.50
CA MET A 19 22.68 -10.35 -9.18
C MET A 19 22.14 -9.97 -7.80
N ALA A 20 23.03 -9.83 -6.80
CA ALA A 20 22.66 -9.35 -5.47
C ALA A 20 22.15 -7.90 -5.50
N GLY A 21 22.81 -7.02 -6.28
CA GLY A 21 22.35 -5.65 -6.47
C GLY A 21 20.96 -5.57 -7.11
N VAL A 22 20.70 -6.37 -8.14
CA VAL A 22 19.38 -6.45 -8.79
C VAL A 22 18.33 -6.96 -7.81
N ALA A 23 18.63 -8.01 -7.04
CA ALA A 23 17.71 -8.55 -6.04
C ALA A 23 17.35 -7.49 -4.98
N LEU A 24 18.34 -6.76 -4.47
CA LEU A 24 18.11 -5.66 -3.52
C LEU A 24 17.30 -4.51 -4.14
N ALA A 25 17.58 -4.14 -5.39
CA ALA A 25 16.83 -3.10 -6.10
C ALA A 25 15.35 -3.47 -6.27
N VAL A 26 15.07 -4.72 -6.62
CA VAL A 26 13.68 -5.23 -6.73
C VAL A 26 12.99 -5.21 -5.37
N LEU A 27 13.65 -5.71 -4.32
CA LEU A 27 13.09 -5.68 -2.96
C LEU A 27 12.80 -4.25 -2.48
N ALA A 28 13.72 -3.30 -2.73
CA ALA A 28 13.53 -1.90 -2.40
C ALA A 28 12.37 -1.26 -3.19
N ALA A 29 12.24 -1.58 -4.48
CA ALA A 29 11.13 -1.09 -5.30
C ALA A 29 9.78 -1.63 -4.81
N LEU A 30 9.71 -2.92 -4.46
CA LEU A 30 8.50 -3.52 -3.90
C LEU A 30 8.14 -2.92 -2.54
N ALA A 31 9.13 -2.71 -1.66
CA ALA A 31 8.93 -2.04 -0.39
C ALA A 31 8.42 -0.61 -0.59
N PHE A 32 9.01 0.15 -1.52
CA PHE A 32 8.57 1.50 -1.86
C PHE A 32 7.13 1.52 -2.35
N VAL A 33 6.76 0.63 -3.27
CA VAL A 33 5.37 0.51 -3.76
C VAL A 33 4.41 0.11 -2.65
N ALA A 34 4.77 -0.84 -1.79
CA ALA A 34 3.94 -1.25 -0.66
C ALA A 34 3.69 -0.11 0.34
N THR A 35 4.68 0.77 0.54
CA THR A 35 4.51 1.98 1.38
C THR A 35 3.83 3.13 0.67
N ARG A 36 3.76 3.11 -0.66
CA ARG A 36 3.06 4.12 -1.45
C ARG A 36 1.57 3.78 -1.38
N GLY A 37 0.92 4.29 -0.35
CA GLY A 37 -0.49 4.03 -0.06
C GLY A 37 -1.36 4.14 -1.31
N SER A 38 -2.32 3.24 -1.44
CA SER A 38 -3.33 3.26 -2.49
C SER A 38 -3.99 4.63 -2.48
N THR A 39 -3.67 5.46 -3.47
CA THR A 39 -4.46 6.62 -3.83
C THR A 39 -5.76 6.10 -4.45
N SER A 40 -6.56 5.38 -3.67
CA SER A 40 -7.92 5.08 -4.06
C SER A 40 -8.62 6.42 -4.21
N SER A 41 -9.26 6.62 -5.36
CA SER A 41 -10.01 7.84 -5.60
C SER A 41 -11.14 7.90 -4.58
N MET A 42 -10.96 8.74 -3.57
CA MET A 42 -11.95 8.96 -2.52
C MET A 42 -13.14 9.69 -3.15
N GLY A 43 -14.28 9.01 -3.24
CA GLY A 43 -15.55 9.58 -3.69
C GLY A 43 -16.47 9.85 -2.51
N PHE A 44 -17.42 10.78 -2.67
CA PHE A 44 -18.43 11.06 -1.65
C PHE A 44 -19.36 9.86 -1.47
N LEU A 45 -19.34 9.26 -0.27
CA LEU A 45 -20.29 8.22 0.12
C LEU A 45 -21.58 8.85 0.67
N PHE A 46 -21.42 9.88 1.51
CA PHE A 46 -22.51 10.68 2.06
C PHE A 46 -22.14 12.16 2.03
N THR A 47 -23.11 13.02 1.74
CA THR A 47 -23.00 14.49 1.77
C THR A 47 -24.14 15.06 2.63
N ASP A 48 -24.01 16.34 3.01
CA ASP A 48 -25.04 17.08 3.74
C ASP A 48 -25.48 16.42 5.07
N LEU A 49 -24.53 15.77 5.74
CA LEU A 49 -24.73 15.18 7.06
C LEU A 49 -24.62 16.27 8.14
N ASP A 50 -25.45 16.13 9.16
CA ASP A 50 -25.22 16.80 10.44
C ASP A 50 -23.91 16.23 11.06
N PRO A 51 -23.05 17.06 11.69
CA PRO A 51 -21.83 16.59 12.35
C PRO A 51 -22.05 15.41 13.31
N ALA A 52 -23.18 15.37 14.03
CA ALA A 52 -23.50 14.27 14.93
C ALA A 52 -23.79 12.96 14.17
N ALA A 53 -24.47 13.05 13.02
CA ALA A 53 -24.74 11.91 12.15
C ALA A 53 -23.45 11.41 11.48
N ALA A 54 -22.60 12.32 11.01
CA ALA A 54 -21.30 11.98 10.43
C ALA A 54 -20.41 11.23 11.42
N GLN A 55 -20.42 11.63 12.69
CA GLN A 55 -19.69 10.94 13.74
C GLN A 55 -20.21 9.51 13.98
N SER A 56 -21.53 9.32 14.06
CA SER A 56 -22.11 7.97 14.21
C SER A 56 -21.80 7.05 13.01
N ILE A 57 -21.80 7.59 11.79
CA ILE A 57 -21.51 6.81 10.58
C ILE A 57 -20.01 6.43 10.53
N THR A 58 -19.12 7.39 10.82
CA THR A 58 -17.68 7.12 10.85
C THR A 58 -17.28 6.09 11.92
N GLU A 59 -17.94 6.09 13.09
CA GLU A 59 -17.76 5.03 14.09
C GLU A 59 -18.15 3.64 13.56
N LYS A 60 -19.28 3.54 12.85
CA LYS A 60 -19.71 2.28 12.22
C LYS A 60 -18.76 1.83 11.11
N LEU A 61 -18.24 2.76 10.30
CA LEU A 61 -17.26 2.46 9.25
C LEU A 61 -15.94 1.98 9.85
N LYS A 62 -15.48 2.63 10.93
CA LYS A 62 -14.30 2.22 11.69
C LYS A 62 -14.46 0.82 12.28
N ALA A 63 -15.63 0.50 12.85
CA ALA A 63 -15.92 -0.83 13.39
C ALA A 63 -15.89 -1.94 12.33
N LYS A 64 -16.18 -1.59 11.06
CA LYS A 64 -16.11 -2.49 9.91
C LYS A 64 -14.73 -2.53 9.23
N GLY A 65 -13.77 -1.71 9.68
CA GLY A 65 -12.45 -1.62 9.07
C GLY A 65 -12.46 -1.00 7.67
N VAL A 66 -13.49 -0.23 7.33
CA VAL A 66 -13.57 0.47 6.04
C VAL A 66 -12.70 1.72 6.12
N GLU A 67 -11.83 1.93 5.13
CA GLU A 67 -11.09 3.18 5.00
C GLU A 67 -12.06 4.31 4.64
N TYR A 68 -12.05 5.39 5.41
CA TYR A 68 -12.91 6.54 5.16
C TYR A 68 -12.15 7.83 5.46
N ARG A 69 -12.59 8.92 4.83
CA ARG A 69 -12.11 10.27 5.10
C ARG A 69 -13.30 11.17 5.40
N LEU A 70 -13.22 11.91 6.50
CA LEU A 70 -14.20 12.95 6.81
C LEU A 70 -13.76 14.25 6.13
N SER A 71 -14.71 14.96 5.53
CA SER A 71 -14.46 16.30 4.97
C SER A 71 -14.16 17.30 6.09
N ALA A 72 -13.44 18.38 5.78
CA ALA A 72 -12.97 19.36 6.77
C ALA A 72 -14.11 20.09 7.50
N ASP A 73 -15.27 20.17 6.86
CA ASP A 73 -16.52 20.72 7.39
C ASP A 73 -17.34 19.71 8.21
N GLY A 74 -16.96 18.43 8.24
CA GLY A 74 -17.63 17.40 9.03
C GLY A 74 -19.00 16.97 8.50
N THR A 75 -19.42 17.46 7.33
CA THR A 75 -20.74 17.19 6.74
C THR A 75 -20.73 16.08 5.70
N SER A 76 -19.54 15.64 5.30
CA SER A 76 -19.39 14.70 4.18
C SER A 76 -18.37 13.62 4.51
N ILE A 77 -18.70 12.39 4.12
CA ILE A 77 -17.84 11.21 4.31
C ILE A 77 -17.45 10.69 2.93
N LEU A 78 -16.15 10.58 2.71
CA LEU A 78 -15.57 9.99 1.51
C LEU A 78 -15.12 8.56 1.77
N ALA A 79 -15.31 7.70 0.79
CA ALA A 79 -14.87 6.32 0.80
C ALA A 79 -14.17 5.98 -0.54
N PRO A 80 -13.23 5.03 -0.53
CA PRO A 80 -12.64 4.49 -1.76
C PRO A 80 -13.75 3.95 -2.67
N GLN A 81 -13.70 4.31 -3.96
CA GLN A 81 -14.72 3.95 -4.98
C GLN A 81 -14.36 2.70 -5.80
N ASP A 82 -13.36 1.94 -5.36
CA ASP A 82 -12.82 0.78 -6.07
C ASP A 82 -13.40 -0.55 -5.57
#